data_AF-A0A350Y428-F1
#
_entry.id   AF-A0A350Y428-F1
#
_cell.length_a   1.000
_cell.length_b   1.000
_cell.length_c   1.000
_cell.angle_alpha   90.00
_cell.angle_beta   90.00
_cell.angle_gamma   90.00
#
_symmetry.space_group_name_H-M   'P 1'
#
loop_
_entity.id
_entity.type
_entity.pdbx_description
1 polymer ?
#
loop_
_entity_poly.entity_id
_entity_poly.type
_entity_poly.pdbx_seq_one_letter_code
_entity_poly.pdbx_strand_id
1 'polypeptide(L)'
;TGGNPFFVNEFLKTLYAENLLAFDFERLSWQWNIAEIEAQGITDNVVELVIGKLKKLPESTQRVLRLAACVGASFDLNTLSIICEKSPEEISIDLTATVQSGLILPTSELDEKLLIQDYKF
;
A
#
# COMPACT_ATOMS: atom_id res chain seq x y z
N THR A 1 -8.47 -6.00 -19.24
CA THR A 1 -8.24 -6.66 -17.94
C THR A 1 -8.49 -8.17 -18.00
N GLY A 2 -7.52 -9.01 -17.63
CA GLY A 2 -7.66 -10.49 -17.61
C GLY A 2 -8.53 -11.04 -16.46
N GLY A 3 -9.54 -10.29 -16.00
CA GLY A 3 -10.45 -10.71 -14.92
C GLY A 3 -9.86 -10.77 -13.51
N ASN A 4 -8.73 -10.12 -13.22
CA ASN A 4 -8.08 -10.17 -11.90
C ASN A 4 -8.88 -9.37 -10.84
N PRO A 5 -9.51 -10.02 -9.83
CA PRO A 5 -10.31 -9.32 -8.82
C PRO A 5 -9.48 -8.36 -7.94
N PHE A 6 -8.19 -8.65 -7.74
CA PHE A 6 -7.29 -7.76 -7.01
C PHE A 6 -7.11 -6.44 -7.77
N PHE A 7 -6.89 -6.50 -9.09
CA PHE A 7 -6.78 -5.30 -9.90
C PHE A 7 -8.04 -4.43 -9.83
N VAL A 8 -9.23 -5.04 -9.95
CA VAL A 8 -10.51 -4.30 -9.87
C VAL A 8 -10.65 -3.59 -8.52
N ASN A 9 -10.32 -4.28 -7.42
CA ASN A 9 -10.37 -3.68 -6.09
C ASN A 9 -9.39 -2.51 -5.95
N GLU A 10 -8.13 -2.71 -6.35
CA GLU A 10 -7.11 -1.68 -6.28
C GLU A 10 -7.41 -0.48 -7.18
N PHE A 11 -7.99 -0.72 -8.35
CA PHE A 11 -8.47 0.33 -9.26
C PHE A 11 -9.55 1.19 -8.59
N LEU A 12 -10.60 0.57 -8.04
CA LEU A 12 -11.67 1.29 -7.36
C LEU A 12 -11.19 2.06 -6.13
N LYS A 13 -10.30 1.48 -5.31
CA LYS A 13 -9.66 2.20 -4.19
C LYS A 13 -8.87 3.41 -4.65
N THR A 14 -8.20 3.32 -5.80
CA THR A 14 -7.41 4.41 -6.36
C THR A 14 -8.31 5.54 -6.83
N LEU A 15 -9.40 5.23 -7.55
CA LEU A 15 -10.40 6.23 -7.93
C LEU A 15 -10.99 6.94 -6.72
N TYR A 16 -11.28 6.19 -5.65
CA TYR A 16 -11.78 6.76 -4.41
C TYR A 16 -10.77 7.69 -3.73
N ALA A 17 -9.51 7.26 -3.62
CA ALA A 17 -8.44 8.05 -3.01
C ALA A 17 -8.12 9.34 -3.79
N GLU A 18 -8.35 9.35 -5.10
CA GLU A 18 -8.17 10.54 -5.94
C GLU A 18 -9.45 11.38 -6.13
N ASN A 19 -10.53 11.05 -5.39
CA ASN A 19 -11.84 11.71 -5.47
C ASN A 19 -12.52 11.62 -6.85
N LEU A 20 -12.13 10.64 -7.68
CA LEU A 20 -12.74 10.36 -8.98
C LEU A 20 -13.95 9.40 -8.87
N LEU A 21 -14.07 8.76 -7.71
CA LEU A 21 -15.21 7.95 -7.31
C LEU A 21 -15.64 8.39 -5.91
N ALA A 22 -16.86 8.91 -5.78
CA ALA A 22 -17.40 9.40 -4.51
C ALA A 22 -18.82 8.89 -4.31
N PHE A 23 -19.21 8.61 -3.07
CA PHE A 23 -20.59 8.27 -2.75
C PHE A 23 -21.39 9.54 -2.46
N ASP A 24 -22.43 9.79 -3.23
CA ASP A 24 -23.38 10.87 -2.99
C ASP A 24 -24.44 10.38 -2.00
N PHE A 25 -24.41 10.95 -0.79
CA PHE A 25 -25.33 10.59 0.30
C PHE A 25 -26.75 11.13 0.10
N GLU A 26 -26.94 12.19 -0.69
CA GLU A 26 -28.28 12.70 -0.99
C GLU A 26 -28.97 11.81 -2.02
N ARG A 27 -28.23 11.36 -3.03
CA ARG A 27 -28.72 10.49 -4.10
C ARG A 27 -28.59 9.00 -3.79
N LEU A 28 -27.97 8.64 -2.67
CA LEU A 28 -27.64 7.27 -2.27
C LEU A 28 -26.99 6.45 -3.40
N SER A 29 -26.08 7.08 -4.15
CA SER A 29 -25.46 6.48 -5.33
C SER A 29 -24.02 6.91 -5.51
N TRP A 30 -23.23 6.02 -6.10
CA TRP A 30 -21.86 6.32 -6.49
C TRP A 30 -21.83 7.25 -7.71
N GLN A 31 -21.02 8.30 -7.61
CA GLN A 31 -20.77 9.25 -8.67
C GLN A 31 -19.33 9.10 -9.17
N TRP A 32 -19.16 9.20 -10.47
CA TRP A 32 -17.86 9.17 -11.13
C TRP A 32 -17.93 9.92 -12.46
N ASN A 33 -16.80 10.46 -12.91
CA ASN A 33 -16.68 11.08 -14.22
C ASN A 33 -15.73 10.24 -15.10
N ILE A 34 -16.29 9.54 -16.07
CA ILE A 34 -15.51 8.66 -16.96
C ILE A 34 -14.43 9.45 -17.71
N ALA A 35 -14.72 10.67 -18.14
CA ALA A 35 -13.74 11.48 -18.89
C ALA A 35 -12.54 11.89 -18.02
N GLU A 36 -12.77 12.21 -16.74
CA GLU A 36 -11.67 12.50 -15.79
C GLU A 36 -10.87 11.25 -15.45
N ILE A 37 -11.54 10.10 -15.30
CA ILE A 37 -10.89 8.81 -15.05
C ILE A 37 -9.99 8.40 -16.22
N GLU A 38 -10.49 8.52 -17.46
CA GLU A 38 -9.71 8.24 -18.66
C GLU A 38 -8.51 9.20 -18.80
N ALA A 39 -8.69 10.47 -18.44
CA ALA A 39 -7.62 11.47 -18.49
C ALA A 39 -6.45 11.18 -17.53
N GLN A 40 -6.69 10.48 -16.41
CA GLN A 40 -5.62 10.05 -15.50
C GLN A 40 -4.73 8.95 -16.09
N GLY A 41 -5.16 8.30 -17.18
CA GLY A 41 -4.38 7.25 -17.83
C GLY A 41 -4.10 6.06 -16.92
N ILE A 42 -5.01 5.74 -15.99
CA ILE A 42 -4.87 4.58 -15.11
C ILE A 42 -4.92 3.33 -15.99
N THR A 43 -3.77 2.67 -16.14
CA THR A 43 -3.58 1.60 -17.11
C THR A 43 -4.19 0.28 -16.63
N ASP A 44 -4.43 -0.63 -17.58
CA ASP A 44 -4.95 -1.99 -17.36
C ASP A 44 -3.99 -2.93 -16.58
N ASN A 45 -2.85 -2.41 -16.10
CA ASN A 45 -1.77 -3.20 -15.51
C ASN A 45 -1.65 -2.97 -14.00
N VAL A 46 -1.91 -4.03 -13.23
CA VAL A 46 -1.76 -4.05 -11.76
C VAL A 46 -0.37 -3.61 -11.30
N VAL A 47 0.68 -3.91 -12.07
CA VAL A 47 2.05 -3.55 -11.72
C VAL A 47 2.23 -2.04 -11.69
N GLU A 48 1.67 -1.32 -12.65
CA GLU A 48 1.81 0.15 -12.72
C GLU A 48 1.05 0.84 -11.60
N LEU A 49 -0.11 0.30 -11.22
CA LEU A 49 -0.90 0.79 -10.10
C LEU A 49 -0.15 0.66 -8.77
N VAL A 50 0.44 -0.52 -8.51
CA VAL A 50 1.25 -0.78 -7.32
C VAL A 50 2.51 0.09 -7.31
N ILE A 51 3.17 0.26 -8.46
CA ILE A 51 4.32 1.18 -8.60
C ILE A 51 3.90 2.62 -8.29
N GLY A 52 2.73 3.06 -8.75
CA GLY A 52 2.18 4.39 -8.47
C GLY A 52 1.99 4.61 -6.96
N LYS A 53 1.45 3.62 -6.24
CA LYS A 53 1.33 3.67 -4.78
C LYS A 53 2.68 3.72 -4.09
N LEU A 54 3.64 2.88 -4.50
CA LEU A 54 4.98 2.86 -3.95
C LEU A 54 5.69 4.22 -4.10
N LYS A 55 5.57 4.86 -5.27
CA LYS A 55 6.20 6.16 -5.55
C LYS A 55 5.61 7.31 -4.73
N LYS A 56 4.37 7.18 -4.22
CA LYS A 56 3.72 8.18 -3.37
C LYS A 56 4.16 8.10 -1.90
N LEU A 57 4.87 7.04 -1.50
CA LEU A 57 5.36 6.87 -0.12
C LEU A 57 6.58 7.76 0.16
N PRO A 58 6.85 8.12 1.43
CA PRO A 58 8.10 8.76 1.82
C PRO A 58 9.33 7.96 1.38
N GLU A 59 10.43 8.65 1.07
CA GLU A 59 11.67 7.98 0.62
C GLU A 59 12.21 6.99 1.67
N SER A 60 12.04 7.28 2.96
CA SER A 60 12.43 6.38 4.06
C SER A 60 11.67 5.05 3.95
N THR A 61 10.35 5.10 3.82
CA THR A 61 9.48 3.94 3.63
C THR A 61 9.84 3.17 2.36
N GLN A 62 10.07 3.86 1.23
CA GLN A 62 10.48 3.20 -0.02
C GLN A 62 11.83 2.47 0.12
N ARG A 63 12.77 3.03 0.90
CA ARG A 63 14.04 2.37 1.20
C ARG A 63 13.84 1.11 2.04
N VAL A 64 13.03 1.18 3.09
CA VAL A 64 12.71 0.01 3.94
C VAL A 64 12.07 -1.10 3.11
N LEU A 65 11.08 -0.77 2.25
CA LEU A 65 10.43 -1.77 1.40
C LEU A 65 11.36 -2.42 0.38
N ARG A 66 12.33 -1.67 -0.19
CA ARG A 66 13.33 -2.26 -1.09
C ARG A 66 14.19 -3.30 -0.37
N LEU A 67 14.59 -2.99 0.87
CA LEU A 67 15.37 -3.92 1.68
C LEU A 67 14.52 -5.13 2.11
N ALA A 68 13.26 -4.93 2.47
CA ALA A 68 12.30 -6.00 2.75
C ALA A 68 12.11 -6.95 1.56
N ALA A 69 12.03 -6.41 0.33
CA ALA A 69 11.94 -7.22 -0.88
C ALA A 69 13.19 -8.07 -1.14
N CYS A 70 14.36 -7.63 -0.65
CA CYS A 70 15.58 -8.45 -0.67
C CYS A 70 15.57 -9.58 0.37
N VAL A 71 14.83 -9.41 1.47
CA VAL A 71 14.64 -10.46 2.49
C VAL A 71 13.69 -11.55 1.97
N GLY A 72 12.53 -11.16 1.42
CA GLY A 72 11.60 -12.11 0.81
C GLY A 72 10.14 -11.63 0.79
N ALA A 73 9.23 -12.53 0.38
CA ALA A 73 7.79 -12.27 0.36
C ALA A 73 7.19 -12.08 1.77
N SER A 74 7.83 -12.67 2.77
CA SER A 74 7.59 -12.44 4.20
C SER A 74 8.89 -11.96 4.84
N PHE A 75 8.79 -11.06 5.80
CA PHE A 75 9.94 -10.46 6.48
C PHE A 75 9.56 -10.05 7.90
N ASP A 76 10.56 -9.97 8.78
CA ASP A 76 10.38 -9.58 10.17
C ASP A 76 11.06 -8.24 10.51
N LEU A 77 10.54 -7.58 11.54
CA LEU A 77 10.95 -6.26 11.99
C LEU A 77 12.41 -6.24 12.47
N ASN A 78 12.87 -7.32 13.12
CA ASN A 78 14.22 -7.37 13.67
C ASN A 78 15.27 -7.45 12.56
N THR A 79 15.04 -8.29 11.55
CA THR A 79 15.89 -8.36 10.35
C THR A 79 15.94 -6.99 9.66
N LEU A 80 14.80 -6.32 9.49
CA LEU A 80 14.75 -4.98 8.90
C LEU A 80 15.51 -3.94 9.71
N SER A 81 15.37 -3.96 11.03
CA SER A 81 16.09 -3.06 11.95
C SER A 81 17.60 -3.19 11.78
N ILE A 82 18.11 -4.42 11.68
CA ILE A 82 19.54 -4.70 11.47
C ILE A 82 20.03 -4.16 10.13
N ILE A 83 19.36 -4.48 9.01
CA ILE A 83 19.83 -4.10 7.68
C ILE A 83 19.61 -2.62 7.35
N CYS A 84 18.64 -1.97 8.01
CA CYS A 84 18.39 -0.54 7.86
C CYS A 84 19.23 0.32 8.83
N GLU A 85 19.90 -0.30 9.81
CA GLU A 85 20.62 0.37 10.90
C GLU A 85 19.74 1.38 11.65
N LYS A 86 18.49 1.00 11.91
CA LYS A 86 17.48 1.81 12.62
C LYS A 86 16.86 1.02 13.75
N SER A 87 16.26 1.69 14.72
CA SER A 87 15.51 1.00 15.78
C SER A 87 14.24 0.31 15.21
N PRO A 88 13.75 -0.77 15.84
CA PRO A 88 12.48 -1.41 15.45
C PRO A 88 11.30 -0.44 15.44
N GLU A 89 11.27 0.52 16.37
CA GLU A 89 10.24 1.55 16.46
C GLU A 89 10.28 2.49 15.24
N GLU A 90 11.46 2.94 14.82
CA GLU A 90 11.63 3.78 13.61
C GLU A 90 11.17 3.04 12.35
N ILE A 91 11.51 1.75 12.22
CA ILE A 91 11.06 0.92 11.09
C ILE A 91 9.55 0.73 11.12
N SER A 92 8.96 0.49 12.29
CA SER A 92 7.50 0.33 12.42
C SER A 92 6.75 1.61 12.00
N ILE A 93 7.28 2.79 12.36
CA ILE A 93 6.76 4.07 11.88
C ILE A 93 6.87 4.17 10.36
N ASP A 94 8.04 3.87 9.79
CA ASP A 94 8.27 3.87 8.34
C ASP A 94 7.30 2.91 7.60
N LEU A 95 6.94 1.78 8.21
CA LEU A 95 6.03 0.77 7.64
C LEU A 95 4.53 1.09 7.82
N THR A 96 4.17 2.06 8.67
CA THR A 96 2.77 2.36 8.98
C THR A 96 1.98 2.77 7.73
N ALA A 97 2.54 3.66 6.91
CA ALA A 97 1.90 4.10 5.67
C ALA A 97 1.70 2.95 4.67
N THR A 98 2.61 1.98 4.65
CA THR A 98 2.52 0.82 3.76
C THR A 98 1.44 -0.17 4.18
N VAL A 99 1.28 -0.39 5.48
CA VAL A 99 0.17 -1.18 6.03
C VAL A 99 -1.17 -0.50 5.71
N GLN A 100 -1.28 0.80 5.94
CA GLN A 100 -2.51 1.56 5.63
C GLN A 100 -2.88 1.53 4.14
N SER A 101 -1.87 1.58 3.26
CA SER A 101 -2.08 1.49 1.81
C SER A 101 -2.37 0.07 1.30
N GLY A 102 -2.22 -0.94 2.16
CA GLY A 102 -2.41 -2.36 1.82
C GLY A 102 -1.29 -2.96 0.96
N LEU A 103 -0.12 -2.32 0.90
CA LEU A 103 1.05 -2.82 0.17
C LEU A 103 1.79 -3.94 0.91
N ILE A 104 1.61 -4.00 2.22
CA ILE A 104 2.06 -5.09 3.09
C ILE A 104 0.98 -5.37 4.13
N LEU A 105 0.97 -6.58 4.66
CA LEU A 105 0.03 -7.06 5.67
C LEU A 105 0.78 -7.49 6.93
N PRO A 106 0.32 -7.11 8.13
CA PRO A 106 0.82 -7.66 9.38
C PRO A 106 0.37 -9.12 9.50
N THR A 107 1.29 -10.00 9.90
CA THR A 107 1.02 -11.44 10.09
C THR A 107 1.28 -11.92 11.51
N SER A 108 1.78 -11.04 12.40
CA SER A 108 1.91 -11.32 13.82
C SER A 108 0.94 -10.46 14.64
N GLU A 109 0.73 -10.86 15.89
CA GLU A 109 0.18 -9.97 16.92
C GLU A 109 1.23 -8.92 17.34
N LEU A 110 0.79 -7.97 18.16
CA LEU A 110 1.66 -6.99 18.78
C LEU A 110 2.50 -7.64 19.88
N ASP A 111 3.78 -7.28 19.95
CA ASP A 111 4.65 -7.68 21.05
C ASP A 111 4.42 -6.83 22.32
N GLU A 112 5.24 -7.06 23.35
CA GLU A 112 5.20 -6.30 24.61
C GLU A 112 5.44 -4.79 24.43
N LYS A 113 6.06 -4.38 23.33
CA LYS A 113 6.33 -2.98 22.97
C LYS A 113 5.27 -2.40 22.03
N LEU A 114 4.19 -3.14 21.76
CA LEU A 114 3.13 -2.77 20.82
C LEU A 114 3.61 -2.66 19.37
N LEU A 115 4.57 -3.49 18.98
CA LEU A 115 5.12 -3.55 17.62
C LEU A 115 4.72 -4.85 16.92
N ILE A 116 4.29 -4.72 15.66
CA ILE A 116 4.10 -5.87 14.76
C ILE A 116 5.49 -6.38 14.36
N GLN A 117 5.71 -7.69 14.54
CA GLN A 117 6.99 -8.34 14.27
C GLN A 117 7.06 -8.89 12.84
N ASP A 118 5.98 -9.49 12.34
CA ASP A 118 6.00 -10.17 11.04
C ASP A 118 5.09 -9.47 10.03
N TYR A 119 5.59 -9.35 8.80
CA TYR A 119 4.88 -8.76 7.68
C TYR A 119 5.00 -9.63 6.44
N LYS A 120 4.06 -9.41 5.52
CA LYS A 120 4.04 -10.03 4.19
C LYS A 120 3.66 -9.00 3.13
N PHE A 121 4.24 -9.09 1.94
CA PHE A 121 3.74 -8.36 0.77
C PHE A 121 2.37 -8.90 0.31
#